data_AF-A0A536SVZ3-F1
#
_entry.id   AF-A0A536SVZ3-F1
#
_cell.length_a   1.000
_cell.length_b   1.000
_cell.length_c   1.000
_cell.angle_alpha   90.00
_cell.angle_beta   90.00
_cell.angle_gamma   90.00
#
_symmetry.space_group_name_H-M   'P 1'
#
loop_
_entity.id
_entity.type
_entity.pdbx_description
1 polymer ?
#
loop_
_entity_poly.entity_id
_entity_poly.type
_entity_poly.pdbx_seq_one_letter_code
_entity_poly.pdbx_strand_id
1 'polypeptide(L)'
;MNRRAKTAALALLAALSLLSPALEMAITGRVEMFSTYGLAETAVSLVLLFWWYHLDKADHSYQAGRLMNAGVLLLALLALPIYFIRSRGWRRGARAIALAALFLGASFVLGELGERFGTLLRP
;
A
#
# COMPACT_ATOMS: atom_id res chain seq x y z
N MET A 1 -15.75 11.64 -14.37
CA MET A 1 -14.92 12.30 -15.40
C MET A 1 -13.42 12.01 -15.21
N ASN A 2 -13.01 10.74 -15.00
CA ASN A 2 -11.58 10.39 -14.77
C ASN A 2 -11.05 9.16 -15.55
N ARG A 3 -11.69 8.80 -16.67
CA ARG A 3 -11.36 7.57 -17.43
C ARG A 3 -9.88 7.48 -17.84
N ARG A 4 -9.28 8.58 -18.29
CA ARG A 4 -7.86 8.66 -18.70
C ARG A 4 -6.89 8.46 -17.54
N ALA A 5 -7.19 9.01 -16.37
CA ALA A 5 -6.35 8.88 -15.18
C ALA A 5 -6.40 7.44 -14.63
N LYS A 6 -7.56 6.78 -14.71
CA LYS A 6 -7.71 5.36 -14.37
C LYS A 6 -6.91 4.46 -15.30
N THR A 7 -7.01 4.66 -16.63
CA THR A 7 -6.20 3.90 -17.58
C THR A 7 -4.71 4.17 -17.40
N ALA A 8 -4.32 5.40 -17.06
CA ALA A 8 -2.93 5.72 -16.75
C ALA A 8 -2.42 4.95 -15.52
N ALA A 9 -3.18 4.88 -14.42
CA ALA A 9 -2.80 4.11 -13.24
C ALA A 9 -2.64 2.60 -13.54
N LEU A 10 -3.55 2.03 -14.33
CA LEU A 10 -3.45 0.62 -14.76
C LEU A 10 -2.29 0.38 -15.73
N ALA A 11 -2.03 1.30 -16.66
CA ALA A 11 -0.90 1.20 -17.58
C ALA A 11 0.43 1.31 -16.83
N LEU A 12 0.53 2.20 -15.84
CA LEU A 12 1.70 2.32 -14.97
C LEU A 12 1.91 1.06 -14.12
N LEU A 13 0.84 0.45 -13.61
CA LEU A 13 0.92 -0.84 -12.91
C LEU A 13 1.47 -1.94 -13.84
N ALA A 14 0.91 -2.08 -15.04
CA ALA A 14 1.36 -3.07 -16.00
C ALA A 14 2.83 -2.85 -16.40
N ALA A 15 3.22 -1.60 -16.65
CA ALA A 15 4.61 -1.25 -16.96
C ALA A 15 5.54 -1.58 -15.79
N LEU A 16 5.16 -1.21 -14.56
CA LEU A 16 5.95 -1.49 -13.36
C LEU A 16 6.17 -3.00 -13.17
N SER A 17 5.12 -3.81 -13.32
CA SER A 17 5.20 -5.27 -13.17
C SER A 17 6.03 -5.98 -14.23
N LEU A 18 6.22 -5.36 -15.40
CA LEU A 18 7.11 -5.87 -16.44
C LEU A 18 8.54 -5.37 -16.26
N LEU A 19 8.71 -4.09 -15.94
CA LEU A 19 10.01 -3.43 -15.91
C LEU A 19 10.81 -3.73 -14.65
N SER A 20 10.15 -3.87 -13.50
CA SER A 20 10.81 -4.16 -12.21
C SER A 20 11.63 -5.46 -12.21
N PRO A 21 11.06 -6.63 -12.56
CA PRO A 21 11.84 -7.88 -12.62
C PRO A 21 12.88 -7.88 -13.75
N ALA A 22 12.62 -7.19 -14.86
CA ALA A 22 13.60 -7.03 -15.94
C ALA A 22 14.82 -6.20 -15.49
N LEU A 23 14.58 -5.12 -14.75
CA LEU A 23 15.62 -4.30 -14.12
C LEU A 23 16.41 -5.08 -13.08
N GLU A 24 15.73 -5.84 -12.22
CA GLU A 24 16.39 -6.71 -11.25
C GLU A 24 17.32 -7.70 -11.96
N MET A 25 16.79 -8.44 -12.95
CA MET A 25 17.58 -9.40 -13.74
C MET A 25 18.80 -8.74 -14.39
N ALA A 26 18.65 -7.54 -14.96
CA ALA A 26 19.74 -6.84 -15.63
C ALA A 26 20.86 -6.40 -14.68
N ILE A 27 20.54 -6.11 -13.41
CA ILE A 27 21.50 -5.58 -12.43
C ILE A 27 22.11 -6.69 -11.57
N THR A 28 21.29 -7.64 -11.10
CA THR A 28 21.69 -8.67 -10.12
C THR A 28 21.96 -10.02 -10.77
N GLY A 29 21.52 -10.24 -12.01
CA GLY A 29 21.61 -11.52 -12.73
C GLY A 29 20.64 -12.59 -12.23
N ARG A 30 19.72 -12.27 -11.30
CA ARG A 30 18.71 -13.19 -10.79
C ARG A 30 17.49 -12.43 -10.27
N VAL A 31 16.31 -13.00 -10.42
CA VAL A 31 15.07 -12.45 -9.85
C VAL A 31 14.70 -13.24 -8.62
N GLU A 32 14.70 -12.59 -7.45
CA GLU A 32 14.30 -13.20 -6.19
C GLU A 32 12.88 -12.76 -5.80
N MET A 33 12.06 -13.71 -5.33
CA MET A 33 10.63 -13.49 -5.03
C MET A 33 10.36 -12.39 -3.97
N PHE A 34 11.38 -12.02 -3.18
CA PHE A 34 11.29 -10.99 -2.12
C PHE A 34 12.48 -10.02 -2.15
N SER A 35 13.01 -9.75 -3.34
CA SER A 35 14.10 -8.80 -3.52
C SER A 35 13.71 -7.37 -3.12
N THR A 36 14.70 -6.50 -2.92
CA THR A 36 14.45 -5.07 -2.71
C THR A 36 13.67 -4.45 -3.86
N TYR A 37 13.86 -4.93 -5.10
CA TYR A 37 13.13 -4.50 -6.29
C TYR A 37 11.67 -4.93 -6.23
N GLY A 38 11.40 -6.20 -5.92
CA GLY A 38 10.04 -6.71 -5.75
C GLY A 38 9.29 -6.03 -4.61
N LEU A 39 9.98 -5.69 -3.51
CA LEU A 39 9.39 -4.91 -2.41
C LEU A 39 9.07 -3.46 -2.83
N ALA A 40 9.98 -2.81 -3.57
CA ALA A 40 9.76 -1.47 -4.09
C ALA A 40 8.61 -1.44 -5.10
N GLU A 41 8.56 -2.40 -6.02
CA GLU A 41 7.45 -2.61 -6.95
C GLU A 41 6.13 -2.79 -6.21
N THR A 42 6.10 -3.65 -5.19
CA THR A 42 4.89 -3.88 -4.39
C THR A 42 4.41 -2.59 -3.73
N ALA A 43 5.33 -1.80 -3.15
CA ALA A 43 5.00 -0.52 -2.53
C ALA A 43 4.42 0.48 -3.54
N VAL A 44 5.06 0.65 -4.70
CA VAL A 44 4.59 1.56 -5.75
C VAL A 44 3.26 1.07 -6.35
N SER A 45 3.08 -0.24 -6.50
CA SER A 45 1.83 -0.84 -6.97
C SER A 45 0.67 -0.54 -6.03
N LEU A 46 0.88 -0.60 -4.71
CA LEU A 46 -0.13 -0.24 -3.72
C LEU A 46 -0.54 1.24 -3.85
N VAL A 47 0.41 2.15 -4.09
CA VAL A 47 0.11 3.57 -4.33
C VAL A 47 -0.73 3.76 -5.59
N LEU A 48 -0.35 3.12 -6.70
CA LEU A 48 -1.08 3.21 -7.97
C LEU A 48 -2.49 2.60 -7.86
N LEU A 49 -2.63 1.47 -7.17
CA LEU A 49 -3.93 0.85 -6.90
C LEU A 49 -4.80 1.72 -6.00
N PHE A 50 -4.22 2.33 -4.96
CA PHE A 50 -4.95 3.25 -4.08
C PHE A 50 -5.40 4.50 -4.84
N TRP A 51 -4.54 5.04 -5.71
CA TRP A 51 -4.89 6.17 -6.57
C TRP A 51 -6.02 5.82 -7.54
N TRP A 52 -5.91 4.67 -8.24
CA TRP A 52 -6.96 4.17 -9.11
C TRP A 52 -8.29 4.00 -8.37
N TYR A 53 -8.24 3.38 -7.19
CA TYR A 53 -9.40 3.19 -6.31
C TYR A 53 -10.05 4.53 -5.94
N HIS A 54 -9.27 5.55 -5.60
CA HIS A 54 -9.82 6.86 -5.23
C HIS A 54 -10.48 7.58 -6.41
N LEU A 55 -9.88 7.48 -7.60
CA LEU A 55 -10.46 7.98 -8.85
C LEU A 55 -11.76 7.23 -9.20
N ASP A 56 -11.82 5.93 -8.92
CA ASP A 56 -13.00 5.11 -9.18
C ASP A 56 -14.15 5.36 -8.22
N LYS A 57 -13.82 5.50 -6.93
CA LYS A 57 -14.75 5.92 -5.89
C LYS A 57 -15.41 7.27 -6.20
N ALA A 58 -14.64 8.25 -6.67
CA ALA A 58 -15.13 9.57 -7.03
C ALA A 58 -16.10 9.54 -8.22
N ASP A 59 -15.86 8.67 -9.20
CA ASP A 59 -16.73 8.52 -10.38
C ASP A 59 -18.05 7.79 -10.05
N HIS A 60 -18.08 6.94 -9.03
CA HIS A 60 -19.27 6.17 -8.64
C HIS A 60 -20.05 6.74 -7.44
N SER A 61 -19.72 7.96 -6.98
CA SER A 61 -20.35 8.59 -5.81
C SER A 61 -20.34 7.71 -4.54
N TYR A 62 -19.36 6.83 -4.43
CA TYR A 62 -19.33 5.81 -3.39
C TYR A 62 -18.80 6.40 -2.08
N GLN A 63 -19.65 6.54 -1.08
CA GLN A 63 -19.22 6.85 0.29
C GLN A 63 -18.57 5.61 0.91
N ALA A 64 -17.26 5.47 0.75
CA ALA A 64 -16.54 4.38 1.43
C ALA A 64 -16.62 4.60 2.94
N GLY A 65 -17.49 3.84 3.59
CA GLY A 65 -17.52 3.72 5.04
C GLY A 65 -16.26 3.05 5.57
N ARG A 66 -16.11 3.07 6.91
CA ARG A 66 -15.00 2.52 7.73
C ARG A 66 -14.45 1.15 7.28
N LEU A 67 -15.24 0.36 6.56
CA LEU A 67 -14.91 -0.93 5.95
C LEU A 67 -13.73 -0.91 4.97
N MET A 68 -13.57 0.14 4.15
CA MET A 68 -12.48 0.17 3.16
C MET A 68 -11.11 0.41 3.82
N ASN A 69 -11.05 1.30 4.82
CA ASN A 69 -9.85 1.51 5.63
C ASN A 69 -9.51 0.26 6.45
N ALA A 70 -10.52 -0.48 6.92
CA ALA A 70 -10.33 -1.76 7.60
C ALA A 70 -9.78 -2.86 6.69
N GLY A 71 -10.11 -2.87 5.39
CA GLY A 71 -9.65 -3.88 4.43
C GLY A 71 -8.14 -3.85 4.18
N VAL A 72 -7.56 -2.66 4.00
CA VAL A 72 -6.11 -2.47 3.88
C VAL A 72 -5.41 -2.82 5.21
N LEU A 73 -6.03 -2.44 6.33
CA LEU A 73 -5.54 -2.78 7.68
C LEU A 73 -5.47 -4.30 7.89
N LEU A 74 -6.52 -5.03 7.50
CA LEU A 74 -6.64 -6.49 7.63
C LEU A 74 -5.61 -7.24 6.76
N LEU A 75 -5.41 -6.79 5.52
CA LEU A 75 -4.38 -7.34 4.63
C LEU A 75 -2.97 -7.15 5.22
N ALA A 76 -2.68 -5.97 5.75
CA ALA A 76 -1.42 -5.69 6.43
C ALA A 76 -1.25 -6.48 7.74
N LEU A 77 -2.32 -6.59 8.55
CA LEU A 77 -2.35 -7.29 9.84
C LEU A 77 -2.15 -8.80 9.72
N LEU A 78 -2.50 -9.41 8.59
CA LEU A 78 -2.30 -10.85 8.37
C LEU A 78 -1.00 -11.15 7.63
N ALA A 79 -0.71 -10.42 6.55
CA ALA A 79 0.43 -10.72 5.69
C ALA A 79 1.78 -10.35 6.32
N LEU A 80 1.88 -9.18 6.97
CA LEU A 80 3.14 -8.68 7.50
C LEU A 80 3.66 -9.49 8.70
N PRO A 81 2.82 -9.93 9.67
CA PRO A 81 3.32 -10.73 10.78
C PRO A 81 3.86 -12.09 10.36
N ILE A 82 3.14 -12.76 9.47
CA ILE A 82 3.57 -14.04 8.91
C ILE A 82 4.92 -13.85 8.19
N TYR A 83 5.05 -12.82 7.36
CA TYR A 83 6.30 -12.52 6.65
C TYR A 83 7.47 -12.19 7.59
N PHE A 84 7.27 -11.29 8.55
CA PHE A 84 8.35 -10.85 9.45
C PHE A 84 8.85 -11.99 10.34
N ILE A 85 7.95 -12.87 10.79
CA ILE A 85 8.33 -14.05 11.56
C ILE A 85 9.07 -15.07 10.69
N ARG A 86 8.59 -15.35 9.47
CA ARG A 86 9.19 -16.35 8.58
C ARG A 86 10.56 -15.92 8.03
N SER A 87 10.74 -14.64 7.74
CA SER A 87 11.97 -14.11 7.14
C SER A 87 13.06 -13.76 8.16
N ARG A 88 12.69 -13.37 9.38
CA ARG A 88 13.64 -12.83 10.38
C ARG A 88 13.72 -13.65 11.67
N GLY A 89 12.92 -14.72 11.78
CA GLY A 89 12.76 -15.52 12.99
C GLY A 89 11.93 -14.80 14.07
N TRP A 90 11.47 -15.55 15.06
CA TRP A 90 10.44 -15.10 16.02
C TRP A 90 10.80 -13.79 16.75
N ARG A 91 12.05 -13.64 17.24
CA ARG A 91 12.48 -12.45 18.01
C ARG A 91 12.56 -11.17 17.18
N ARG A 92 13.17 -11.23 15.99
CA ARG A 92 13.32 -10.04 15.13
C ARG A 92 12.03 -9.76 14.36
N GLY A 93 11.28 -10.79 14.02
CA GLY A 93 9.94 -10.69 13.45
C GLY A 93 8.97 -9.98 14.39
N ALA A 94 8.91 -10.39 15.66
CA ALA A 94 8.06 -9.75 16.66
C ALA A 94 8.37 -8.26 16.86
N ARG A 95 9.66 -7.87 16.86
CA ARG A 95 10.05 -6.45 16.92
C ARG A 95 9.59 -5.67 15.69
N ALA A 96 9.74 -6.24 14.49
CA ALA A 96 9.27 -5.61 13.25
C ALA A 96 7.74 -5.47 13.22
N ILE A 97 7.00 -6.47 13.73
CA ILE A 97 5.54 -6.40 13.90
C ILE A 97 5.17 -5.28 14.86
N ALA A 98 5.83 -5.18 16.01
CA ALA A 98 5.55 -4.14 17.01
C ALA A 98 5.77 -2.74 16.45
N LEU A 99 6.86 -2.52 15.71
CA LEU A 99 7.15 -1.25 15.05
C LEU A 99 6.13 -0.93 13.95
N ALA A 100 5.75 -1.91 13.13
CA ALA A 100 4.74 -1.74 12.10
C ALA A 100 3.37 -1.39 12.71
N ALA A 101 2.97 -2.07 13.78
CA ALA A 101 1.73 -1.79 14.51
C ALA A 101 1.74 -0.39 15.14
N LEU A 102 2.86 0.03 15.73
CA LEU A 102 3.03 1.36 16.30
C LEU A 102 2.86 2.45 15.22
N PHE A 103 3.53 2.27 14.07
CA PHE A 103 3.44 3.20 12.94
C PHE A 103 2.02 3.27 12.38
N LEU A 104 1.36 2.13 12.24
CA LEU A 104 -0.03 2.05 11.76
C LEU A 104 -0.97 2.79 12.71
N GLY A 105 -0.84 2.55 14.02
CA GLY A 105 -1.63 3.23 15.05
C GLY A 105 -1.43 4.74 15.04
N ALA A 106 -0.18 5.19 14.95
CA ALA A 106 0.15 6.62 14.85
C ALA A 106 -0.46 7.26 13.58
N SER A 107 -0.37 6.57 12.44
CA SER A 107 -0.96 7.04 11.17
C SER A 107 -2.48 7.15 11.26
N PHE A 108 -3.14 6.20 11.93
CA PHE A 108 -4.58 6.23 12.13
C PHE A 108 -5.01 7.42 12.99
N VAL A 109 -4.30 7.67 14.10
CA VAL A 109 -4.54 8.84 14.97
C VAL A 109 -4.35 10.15 14.21
N LEU A 110 -3.28 10.27 13.42
CA LEU A 110 -3.04 11.45 12.59
C LEU A 110 -4.13 11.66 11.54
N GLY A 111 -4.62 10.58 10.92
CA GLY A 111 -5.75 10.63 9.99
C GLY A 111 -7.03 11.17 10.63
N GLU A 112 -7.41 10.61 11.79
CA GLU A 112 -8.57 11.06 12.58
C GLU A 112 -8.45 12.53 13.00
N LEU A 113 -7.26 12.95 13.44
CA LEU A 113 -7.00 14.35 13.77
C LEU A 113 -7.13 15.25 12.54
N GLY A 114 -6.57 14.85 11.40
CA GLY A 114 -6.68 15.58 10.14
C GLY A 114 -8.12 15.74 9.66
N GLU A 115 -8.95 14.70 9.78
CA GLU A 115 -10.37 14.78 9.46
C GLU A 115 -11.12 15.75 10.39
N ARG A 116 -10.84 15.71 11.70
CA ARG A 116 -11.44 16.64 12.68
C ARG A 116 -11.05 18.09 12.41
N PHE A 117 -9.78 18.36 12.13
CA PHE A 117 -9.34 19.70 11.73
C PHE A 117 -9.97 20.14 10.41
N GLY A 118 -10.13 19.24 9.44
CA GLY A 118 -10.81 19.51 8.18
C GLY A 118 -12.29 19.86 8.34
N THR A 119 -12.98 19.28 9.34
CA THR A 119 -14.37 19.65 9.66
C THR A 119 -14.51 21.00 10.36
N LEU A 120 -13.48 21.47 11.07
CA LEU A 120 -13.47 22.78 11.73
C LEU A 120 -13.14 23.95 10.78
N LEU A 121 -12.51 23.67 9.64
CA LEU A 121 -12.08 24.67 8.64
C LEU A 121 -13.03 24.82 7.45
N ARG A 122 -14.09 24.01 7.37
CA ARG A 122 -15.18 24.21 6.40
C ARG A 122 -16.23 25.13 7.05
N PRO A 123 -16.52 26.32 6.46
CA PRO A 123 -17.57 27.21 6.95
C PRO A 123 -18.96 26.57 6.87
#